data_AF-A0A535NJT3-F1
#
_entry.id   AF-A0A535NJT3-F1
#
_cell.length_a   1.000
_cell.length_b   1.000
_cell.length_c   1.000
_cell.angle_alpha   90.00
_cell.angle_beta   90.00
_cell.angle_gamma   90.00
#
_symmetry.space_group_name_H-M   'P 1'
#
loop_
_entity.id
_entity.type
_entity.pdbx_description
1 polymer ?
#
loop_
_entity_poly.entity_id
_entity_poly.type
_entity_poly.pdbx_seq_one_letter_code
_entity_poly.pdbx_strand_id
1 'polypeptide(L)'
;AVGAYQPALLRVNLPGVMLGLVAAGFFAFYVLRASTLTRRLNTWTLLVYGFGAGSLMWAVFDVVSGTALPPDWRIWVVMALVGLIGTLAAHGLFVWALRTIRPSSAGIVSTAEPVFAGLIAFLVLGDRLQPLQVFGAAVIVAGIIIVQAGSADAGVTAPPIQ
;
A
#
# COMPACT_ATOMS: atom_id res chain seq x y z
N ALA A 1 12.60 14.88 -10.21
CA ALA A 1 12.07 13.89 -11.18
C ALA A 1 12.84 12.57 -11.07
N VAL A 2 12.14 11.45 -10.85
CA VAL A 2 12.68 10.15 -10.38
C VAL A 2 13.65 9.46 -11.35
N GLY A 3 13.76 9.90 -12.61
CA GLY A 3 14.79 9.43 -13.54
C GLY A 3 14.67 7.95 -13.97
N ALA A 4 13.56 7.27 -13.65
CA ALA A 4 13.35 5.83 -13.88
C ALA A 4 13.49 5.34 -15.34
N TYR A 5 13.52 6.26 -16.30
CA TYR A 5 13.70 5.98 -17.73
C TYR A 5 15.17 6.05 -18.18
N GLN A 6 16.10 6.34 -17.27
CA GLN A 6 17.52 6.33 -17.58
C GLN A 6 17.99 4.88 -17.79
N PRO A 7 18.52 4.52 -18.96
CA PRO A 7 18.96 3.14 -19.25
C PRO A 7 20.09 2.69 -18.30
N ALA A 8 20.81 3.64 -17.68
CA ALA A 8 21.81 3.36 -16.66
C ALA A 8 21.21 2.81 -15.34
N LEU A 9 19.96 3.14 -15.02
CA LEU A 9 19.23 2.66 -13.84
C LEU A 9 18.46 1.35 -14.13
N LEU A 10 18.27 0.99 -15.40
CA LEU A 10 17.65 -0.26 -15.86
C LEU A 10 18.61 -1.47 -15.77
N ARG A 11 19.40 -1.55 -14.70
CA ARG A 11 20.15 -2.77 -14.38
C ARG A 11 19.22 -3.74 -13.68
N VAL A 12 18.65 -4.66 -14.45
CA VAL A 12 17.76 -5.71 -13.94
C VAL A 12 18.57 -6.63 -13.01
N ASN A 13 18.32 -6.52 -11.71
CA ASN A 13 18.90 -7.39 -10.69
C ASN A 13 17.97 -8.59 -10.50
N LEU A 14 18.34 -9.76 -11.05
CA LEU A 14 17.52 -10.98 -10.99
C LEU A 14 17.10 -11.36 -9.54
N PRO A 15 18.01 -11.35 -8.54
CA PRO A 15 17.63 -11.44 -7.13
C PRO A 15 16.55 -10.45 -6.68
N GLY A 16 16.63 -9.18 -7.09
CA GLY A 16 15.64 -8.15 -6.76
C GLY A 16 14.28 -8.43 -7.40
N VAL A 17 14.27 -8.89 -8.65
CA VAL A 17 13.03 -9.31 -9.34
C VAL A 17 12.39 -10.49 -8.63
N MET A 18 13.16 -11.50 -8.24
CA MET A 18 12.65 -12.65 -7.50
C MET A 18 12.07 -12.24 -6.14
N LEU A 19 12.77 -11.39 -5.39
CA LEU A 19 12.28 -10.85 -4.11
C LEU A 19 10.97 -10.06 -4.30
N GLY A 20 10.88 -9.26 -5.36
CA GLY A 20 9.66 -8.51 -5.70
C GLY A 20 8.47 -9.43 -6.00
N LEU A 21 8.68 -10.51 -6.76
CA LEU A 21 7.63 -11.50 -7.06
C LEU A 21 7.17 -12.24 -5.80
N VAL A 22 8.11 -12.63 -4.93
CA VAL A 22 7.80 -13.26 -3.65
C VAL A 22 6.98 -12.31 -2.77
N ALA A 23 7.38 -11.03 -2.68
CA ALA A 23 6.65 -10.01 -1.95
C ALA A 23 5.22 -9.80 -2.50
N ALA A 24 5.06 -9.77 -3.83
CA ALA A 24 3.75 -9.67 -4.47
C ALA A 24 2.86 -10.88 -4.14
N GLY A 25 3.43 -12.09 -4.08
CA GLY A 25 2.73 -13.31 -3.66
C GLY A 25 2.23 -13.23 -2.21
N PHE A 26 3.10 -12.80 -1.28
CA PHE A 26 2.70 -12.58 0.11
C PHE A 26 1.62 -11.51 0.24
N PHE A 27 1.72 -10.41 -0.52
CA PHE A 27 0.72 -9.36 -0.52
C PHE A 27 -0.65 -9.86 -1.03
N ALA A 28 -0.67 -10.59 -2.14
CA ALA A 28 -1.89 -11.19 -2.66
C ALA A 28 -2.53 -12.17 -1.66
N PHE A 29 -1.71 -13.01 -1.02
CA PHE A 29 -2.18 -13.92 0.03
C PHE A 29 -2.76 -13.16 1.23
N TYR A 30 -2.09 -12.09 1.67
CA TYR A 30 -2.56 -11.21 2.72
C TYR A 30 -3.91 -10.59 2.37
N VAL A 31 -4.08 -10.00 1.18
CA VAL A 31 -5.36 -9.39 0.76
C VAL A 31 -6.47 -10.43 0.73
N LEU A 32 -6.21 -11.64 0.22
CA LEU A 32 -7.19 -12.70 0.18
C LEU A 32 -7.59 -13.18 1.59
N ARG A 33 -6.62 -13.41 2.48
CA ARG A 33 -6.87 -13.77 3.89
C ARG A 33 -7.55 -12.64 4.66
N ALA A 34 -7.15 -11.40 4.46
CA ALA A 34 -7.77 -10.24 5.07
C ALA A 34 -9.24 -10.17 4.63
N SER A 35 -9.55 -10.26 3.33
CA SER A 35 -10.94 -10.21 2.83
C SER A 35 -11.85 -11.33 3.38
N THR A 36 -11.29 -12.47 3.80
CA THR A 36 -12.04 -13.54 4.46
C THR A 36 -12.14 -13.34 5.97
N LEU A 37 -11.06 -12.94 6.64
CA LEU A 37 -11.07 -12.68 8.09
C LEU A 37 -11.87 -11.45 8.48
N THR A 38 -11.89 -10.40 7.65
CA THR A 38 -12.63 -9.17 7.95
C THR A 38 -14.16 -9.38 7.97
N ARG A 39 -14.64 -10.53 7.46
CA ARG A 39 -16.04 -11.00 7.58
C ARG A 39 -16.36 -11.63 8.94
N ARG A 40 -15.36 -12.06 9.71
CA ARG A 40 -15.53 -12.74 11.01
C ARG A 40 -14.96 -11.94 12.19
N LEU A 41 -13.99 -11.07 11.94
CA LEU A 41 -13.27 -10.31 12.96
C LEU A 41 -13.40 -8.81 12.71
N ASN A 42 -13.29 -8.03 13.79
CA ASN A 42 -13.32 -6.58 13.70
C ASN A 42 -12.05 -6.03 13.03
N THR A 43 -12.14 -4.94 12.24
CA THR A 43 -10.98 -4.33 11.53
C THR A 43 -9.85 -4.00 12.49
N TRP A 44 -10.19 -3.43 13.66
CA TRP A 44 -9.24 -3.13 14.73
C TRP A 44 -8.51 -4.35 15.26
N THR A 45 -9.21 -5.50 15.36
CA THR A 45 -8.60 -6.76 15.79
C THR A 45 -7.55 -7.22 14.78
N LEU A 46 -7.85 -7.21 13.48
CA LEU A 46 -6.85 -7.53 12.44
C LEU A 46 -5.63 -6.61 12.50
N LEU A 47 -5.86 -5.31 12.68
CA LEU A 47 -4.78 -4.31 12.75
C LEU A 47 -3.89 -4.57 13.97
N VAL A 48 -4.47 -4.76 15.16
CA VAL A 48 -3.70 -5.02 16.39
C VAL A 48 -2.90 -6.31 16.29
N TYR A 49 -3.47 -7.40 15.78
CA TYR A 49 -2.73 -8.65 15.60
C TYR A 49 -1.63 -8.53 14.54
N GLY A 50 -1.92 -7.92 13.39
CA GLY A 50 -0.96 -7.77 12.30
C GLY A 50 0.22 -6.86 12.66
N PHE A 51 -0.08 -5.64 13.10
CA PHE A 51 0.94 -4.68 13.50
C PHE A 51 1.63 -5.09 14.80
N GLY A 52 0.92 -5.73 15.74
CA GLY A 52 1.51 -6.25 16.98
C GLY A 52 2.51 -7.37 16.72
N ALA A 53 2.16 -8.35 15.89
CA ALA A 53 3.08 -9.41 15.50
C ALA A 53 4.29 -8.86 14.72
N GLY A 54 4.07 -7.92 13.80
CA GLY A 54 5.14 -7.25 13.07
C GLY A 54 6.07 -6.46 13.97
N SER A 55 5.53 -5.72 14.94
CA SER A 55 6.29 -4.97 15.93
C SER A 55 7.14 -5.88 16.80
N LEU A 56 6.60 -7.02 17.24
CA LEU A 56 7.35 -7.99 18.04
C LEU A 56 8.49 -8.60 17.23
N MET A 57 8.22 -8.99 15.99
CA MET A 57 9.24 -9.54 15.09
C MET A 57 10.38 -8.54 14.87
N TRP A 58 10.06 -7.26 14.64
CA TRP A 58 11.07 -6.21 14.48
C TRP A 58 11.84 -5.94 15.77
N ALA A 59 11.17 -5.93 16.93
CA ALA A 59 11.85 -5.76 18.22
C ALA A 59 12.88 -6.87 18.48
N VAL A 60 12.56 -8.12 18.14
CA VAL A 60 13.51 -9.24 18.24
C VAL A 60 14.70 -9.04 17.30
N PHE A 61 14.45 -8.61 16.07
CA PHE A 61 15.53 -8.33 15.12
C PHE A 61 16.46 -7.21 15.61
N ASP A 62 15.91 -6.13 16.15
CA ASP A 62 16.69 -4.98 16.66
C ASP A 62 17.63 -5.41 17.81
N VAL A 63 17.11 -6.24 18.73
CA VAL A 63 17.90 -6.82 19.84
C VAL A 63 19.00 -7.75 19.33
N VAL A 64 18.71 -8.60 18.34
CA VAL A 64 19.68 -9.59 17.81
C VAL A 64 20.75 -8.92 16.93
N SER A 65 20.38 -7.90 16.17
CA SER A 65 21.29 -7.20 15.25
C SER A 65 22.13 -6.11 15.93
N GLY A 66 21.78 -5.72 17.16
CA GLY A 66 22.50 -4.69 17.90
C GLY A 66 22.41 -3.32 17.22
N THR A 67 21.35 -3.07 16.45
CA THR A 67 21.15 -1.80 15.76
C THR A 67 20.98 -0.68 16.79
N ALA A 68 21.80 0.36 16.66
CA ALA A 68 21.71 1.51 17.56
C ALA A 68 20.44 2.31 17.24
N LEU A 69 19.56 2.43 18.23
CA LEU A 69 18.37 3.25 18.11
C LEU A 69 18.74 4.73 17.93
N PRO A 70 18.01 5.48 17.08
CA PRO A 70 18.30 6.90 16.88
C PRO A 70 18.14 7.67 18.20
N PRO A 71 19.16 8.44 18.64
CA PRO A 71 19.08 9.18 19.89
C PRO A 71 18.22 10.46 19.77
N ASP A 72 17.97 10.94 18.55
CA ASP A 72 17.21 12.16 18.30
C ASP A 72 15.69 11.91 18.36
N TRP A 73 15.01 12.54 19.31
CA TRP A 73 13.55 12.48 19.47
C TRP A 73 12.77 12.94 18.22
N ARG A 74 13.35 13.80 17.39
CA ARG A 74 12.73 14.26 16.14
C ARG A 74 12.54 13.10 15.16
N ILE A 75 13.49 12.17 15.11
CA ILE A 75 13.42 10.97 14.26
C ILE A 75 12.26 10.10 14.72
N TRP A 76 12.08 9.93 16.04
CA TRP A 76 10.94 9.21 16.60
C TRP A 76 9.60 9.84 16.23
N VAL A 77 9.49 11.17 16.23
CA VAL A 77 8.27 11.86 15.80
C VAL A 77 7.99 11.63 14.32
N VAL A 78 9.00 11.72 13.45
CA VAL A 78 8.83 11.45 12.02
C VAL A 78 8.46 9.98 11.78
N MET A 79 9.11 9.04 12.46
CA MET A 79 8.78 7.61 12.40
C MET A 79 7.36 7.34 12.87
N ALA A 80 6.92 7.99 13.96
CA ALA A 80 5.55 7.88 14.45
C ALA A 80 4.54 8.46 13.45
N LEU A 81 4.83 9.61 12.82
CA LEU A 81 3.97 10.19 11.78
C LEU A 81 3.84 9.24 10.58
N VAL A 82 4.95 8.69 10.07
CA VAL A 82 4.94 7.75 8.95
C VAL A 82 4.23 6.44 9.32
N GLY A 83 4.50 5.90 10.51
CA GLY A 83 3.91 4.67 10.99
C GLY A 83 2.41 4.78 11.27
N LEU A 84 1.97 5.82 12.00
CA LEU A 84 0.57 5.97 12.36
C LEU A 84 -0.27 6.50 11.20
N ILE A 85 0.17 7.57 10.53
CA ILE A 85 -0.62 8.22 9.48
C ILE A 85 -0.39 7.51 8.14
N GLY A 86 0.87 7.37 7.74
CA GLY A 86 1.23 6.80 6.44
C GLY A 86 0.92 5.31 6.31
N THR A 87 1.02 4.55 7.42
CA THR A 87 0.87 3.09 7.38
C THR A 87 -0.39 2.61 8.07
N LEU A 88 -0.56 2.87 9.37
CA LEU A 88 -1.65 2.31 10.17
C LEU A 88 -3.01 2.84 9.73
N ALA A 89 -3.16 4.16 9.57
CA ALA A 89 -4.40 4.77 9.11
C ALA A 89 -4.72 4.36 7.68
N ALA A 90 -3.72 4.35 6.78
CA ALA A 90 -3.90 3.89 5.41
C ALA A 90 -4.34 2.42 5.33
N HIS A 91 -3.69 1.52 6.07
CA HIS A 91 -4.08 0.11 6.15
C HIS A 91 -5.46 -0.06 6.78
N GLY A 92 -5.77 0.71 7.83
CA GLY A 92 -7.09 0.68 8.46
C GLY A 92 -8.20 1.07 7.48
N LEU A 93 -7.98 2.13 6.70
CA LEU A 93 -8.90 2.58 5.67
C LEU A 93 -9.03 1.54 4.54
N PHE A 94 -7.93 0.90 4.14
CA PHE A 94 -7.94 -0.16 3.14
C PHE A 94 -8.72 -1.39 3.61
N VAL A 95 -8.46 -1.89 4.81
CA VAL A 95 -9.18 -3.03 5.41
C VAL A 95 -10.66 -2.68 5.62
N TRP A 96 -10.96 -1.42 5.96
CA TRP A 96 -12.34 -0.94 6.03
C TRP A 96 -13.01 -0.93 4.64
N ALA A 97 -12.31 -0.48 3.60
CA ALA A 97 -12.81 -0.54 2.22
C ALA A 97 -13.11 -1.98 1.78
N LEU A 98 -12.31 -2.96 2.19
CA LEU A 98 -12.60 -4.39 1.92
C LEU A 98 -13.91 -4.89 2.52
N ARG A 99 -14.53 -4.16 3.46
CA ARG A 99 -15.86 -4.47 4.00
C ARG A 99 -17.00 -3.90 3.14
N THR A 100 -16.75 -2.81 2.43
CA THR A 100 -17.76 -2.07 1.68
C THR A 100 -17.70 -2.34 0.17
N ILE A 101 -16.53 -2.73 -0.36
CA ILE A 101 -16.33 -3.02 -1.78
C ILE A 101 -15.64 -4.38 -2.00
N ARG A 102 -15.76 -4.92 -3.22
CA ARG A 102 -15.12 -6.18 -3.60
C ARG A 102 -13.59 -6.07 -3.52
N PRO A 103 -12.87 -7.13 -3.07
CA PRO A 103 -11.41 -7.11 -2.99
C PRO A 103 -10.72 -6.83 -4.33
N SER A 104 -11.30 -7.29 -5.45
CA SER A 104 -10.81 -6.99 -6.80
C SER A 104 -10.86 -5.50 -7.10
N SER A 105 -12.00 -4.85 -6.87
CA SER A 105 -12.18 -3.41 -7.06
C SER A 105 -11.29 -2.59 -6.13
N ALA A 106 -11.17 -2.99 -4.87
CA ALA A 106 -10.26 -2.34 -3.92
C ALA A 106 -8.81 -2.39 -4.41
N GLY A 107 -8.35 -3.56 -4.87
CA GLY A 107 -7.01 -3.73 -5.43
C GLY A 107 -6.77 -2.91 -6.70
N ILE A 108 -7.76 -2.81 -7.60
CA ILE A 108 -7.67 -1.97 -8.80
C ILE A 108 -7.53 -0.50 -8.41
N VAL A 109 -8.35 -0.01 -7.49
CA VAL A 109 -8.28 1.40 -7.04
C VAL A 109 -6.95 1.69 -6.33
N SER A 110 -6.39 0.73 -5.59
CA SER A 110 -5.05 0.87 -4.98
C SER A 110 -3.94 1.12 -6.01
N THR A 111 -4.11 0.75 -7.27
CA THR A 111 -3.14 1.09 -8.32
C THR A 111 -3.07 2.59 -8.63
N ALA A 112 -4.01 3.40 -8.13
CA ALA A 112 -3.95 4.86 -8.18
C ALA A 112 -2.95 5.47 -7.19
N GLU A 113 -2.45 4.70 -6.22
CA GLU A 113 -1.49 5.16 -5.21
C GLU A 113 -0.31 5.98 -5.79
N PRO A 114 0.42 5.54 -6.85
CA PRO A 114 1.48 6.34 -7.46
C PRO A 114 1.03 7.70 -8.01
N VAL A 115 -0.23 7.84 -8.42
CA VAL A 115 -0.79 9.12 -8.88
C VAL A 115 -0.93 10.09 -7.71
N PHE A 116 -1.50 9.62 -6.60
CA PHE A 116 -1.61 10.42 -5.38
C PHE A 116 -0.24 10.72 -4.76
N ALA A 117 0.67 9.75 -4.74
CA ALA A 117 2.04 9.94 -4.27
C ALA A 117 2.75 11.03 -5.10
N GLY A 118 2.64 10.99 -6.43
CA GLY A 118 3.19 12.01 -7.31
C GLY A 118 2.56 13.39 -7.09
N LEU A 119 1.24 13.45 -6.91
CA LEU A 119 0.52 14.70 -6.63
C LEU A 119 0.93 15.30 -5.28
N ILE A 120 1.02 14.49 -4.23
CA ILE A 120 1.47 14.92 -2.90
C ILE A 120 2.93 15.37 -2.95
N ALA A 121 3.80 14.65 -3.65
CA ALA A 121 5.19 15.06 -3.84
C ALA A 121 5.29 16.42 -4.56
N PHE A 122 4.47 16.65 -5.59
CA PHE A 122 4.39 17.95 -6.25
C PHE A 122 3.94 19.06 -5.30
N LEU A 123 2.88 18.84 -4.52
CA LEU A 123 2.27 19.87 -3.65
C LEU A 123 3.09 20.16 -2.39
N VAL A 124 3.60 19.12 -1.74
CA VAL A 124 4.24 19.21 -0.41
C VAL A 124 5.76 19.34 -0.53
N LEU A 125 6.37 18.58 -1.43
CA LEU A 125 7.83 18.58 -1.65
C LEU A 125 8.25 19.63 -2.69
N GLY A 126 7.31 20.17 -3.48
CA GLY A 126 7.62 21.10 -4.57
C GLY A 126 8.24 20.42 -5.79
N ASP A 127 8.15 19.10 -5.88
CA ASP A 127 8.77 18.31 -6.94
C ASP A 127 8.07 18.57 -8.29
N ARG A 128 8.83 18.97 -9.32
CA ARG A 128 8.26 19.15 -10.67
C ARG A 128 7.99 17.80 -11.34
N LEU A 129 6.71 17.56 -11.66
CA LEU A 129 6.29 16.40 -12.45
C LEU A 129 6.69 16.60 -13.91
N GLN A 130 7.39 15.61 -14.47
CA GLN A 130 7.72 15.62 -15.89
C GLN A 130 6.50 15.27 -16.74
N PRO A 131 6.40 15.75 -17.99
CA PRO A 131 5.28 15.42 -18.88
C PRO A 131 5.02 13.91 -19.02
N LEU A 132 6.08 13.11 -19.04
CA LEU A 132 5.98 11.65 -19.11
C LEU A 132 5.37 11.02 -17.84
N GLN A 133 5.63 11.60 -16.66
CA GLN A 133 5.03 11.16 -15.40
C GLN A 133 3.54 11.52 -15.35
N VAL A 134 3.17 12.70 -15.83
CA VAL A 134 1.77 13.14 -15.95
C VAL A 134 1.02 12.24 -16.93
N PHE A 135 1.63 11.89 -18.07
CA PHE A 135 1.06 10.95 -19.01
C PHE A 135 0.85 9.56 -18.39
N GLY A 136 1.86 9.02 -17.68
CA GLY A 136 1.72 7.76 -16.95
C GLY A 136 0.58 7.79 -15.93
N ALA A 137 0.44 8.89 -15.19
CA ALA A 137 -0.66 9.08 -14.25
C ALA A 137 -2.03 9.09 -14.95
N ALA A 138 -2.16 9.76 -16.10
CA ALA A 138 -3.39 9.76 -16.88
C ALA A 138 -3.76 8.36 -17.38
N VAL A 139 -2.78 7.56 -17.82
CA VAL A 139 -2.98 6.17 -18.26
C VAL A 139 -3.48 5.30 -17.11
N ILE A 140 -2.91 5.45 -15.91
CA ILE A 140 -3.37 4.72 -14.70
C ILE A 140 -4.83 5.05 -14.40
N VAL A 141 -5.18 6.34 -14.36
CA VAL A 141 -6.56 6.79 -14.08
C VAL A 141 -7.53 6.25 -15.13
N ALA A 142 -7.19 6.34 -16.42
CA ALA A 142 -8.01 5.81 -17.50
C ALA A 142 -8.23 4.28 -17.36
N GLY A 143 -7.17 3.52 -17.06
CA GLY A 143 -7.26 2.08 -16.85
C GLY A 143 -8.17 1.71 -15.70
N ILE A 144 -8.07 2.43 -14.57
CA ILE A 144 -8.96 2.23 -13.41
C ILE A 144 -10.42 2.48 -13.80
N ILE A 145 -10.71 3.57 -14.49
CA ILE A 145 -12.08 3.91 -14.92
C ILE A 145 -12.65 2.81 -15.82
N ILE A 146 -11.89 2.33 -16.81
CA ILE A 146 -12.34 1.28 -17.74
C ILE A 146 -12.67 -0.02 -17.00
N VAL A 147 -11.77 -0.47 -16.12
CA VAL A 147 -11.96 -1.74 -15.39
C VAL A 147 -13.11 -1.64 -14.39
N GLN A 148 -13.25 -0.50 -13.72
CA GLN A 148 -14.33 -0.28 -12.75
C GLN A 148 -15.70 -0.13 -13.43
N ALA A 149 -15.76 0.52 -14.61
CA ALA A 149 -16.99 0.64 -15.38
C ALA A 149 -17.54 -0.75 -15.80
N GLY A 150 -16.68 -1.66 -16.24
CA GLY A 150 -17.08 -3.05 -16.56
C GLY A 150 -17.40 -3.91 -15.33
N SER A 151 -16.92 -3.53 -14.14
CA SER A 151 -17.16 -4.26 -12.89
C SER A 151 -18.49 -3.87 -12.21
N ALA A 152 -19.05 -2.70 -12.55
CA ALA A 152 -20.30 -2.19 -11.96
C ALA A 152 -21.53 -3.06 -12.30
N ASP A 153 -21.52 -3.74 -13.45
CA ASP A 153 -22.62 -4.61 -13.89
C ASP A 153 -22.65 -5.98 -13.19
N ALA A 154 -21.59 -6.38 -12.47
CA ALA A 154 -21.41 -7.75 -12.00
C ALA A 154 -21.86 -8.05 -10.55
N GLY A 155 -22.64 -7.18 -9.89
CA GLY A 155 -23.47 -7.62 -8.75
C GLY A 155 -23.49 -6.71 -7.52
N VAL A 156 -24.56 -5.93 -7.43
CA VAL A 156 -25.18 -5.49 -6.19
C VAL A 156 -26.13 -6.60 -5.71
N THR A 157 -25.58 -7.64 -5.11
CA THR A 157 -26.35 -8.66 -4.35
C THR A 157 -25.52 -9.13 -3.15
N ALA A 158 -25.14 -8.20 -2.27
CA ALA A 158 -24.74 -8.57 -0.91
C ALA A 158 -26.00 -8.43 -0.02
N PRO A 159 -26.41 -9.49 0.71
CA PRO A 159 -27.59 -9.40 1.59
C PRO A 159 -27.32 -8.41 2.74
N PRO A 160 -28.39 -7.83 3.32
CA PRO A 160 -28.24 -6.87 4.41
C PRO A 160 -27.62 -7.55 5.62
N ILE A 161 -26.61 -6.89 6.18
CA ILE A 161 -26.03 -7.18 7.49
C ILE A 161 -27.17 -7.21 8.53
N GLN A 162 -27.44 -8.41 9.05
CA GLN A 162 -28.20 -8.62 10.29
C GLN A 162 -27.24 -8.67 11.47
#